data_AF-A0A5B0DAF5-F1
#
_entry.id   AF-A0A5B0DAF5-F1
#
_cell.length_a   1.000
_cell.length_b   1.000
_cell.length_c   1.000
_cell.angle_alpha   90.00
_cell.angle_beta   90.00
_cell.angle_gamma   90.00
#
_symmetry.space_group_name_H-M   'P 1'
#
loop_
_entity.id
_entity.type
_entity.pdbx_description
1 polymer ?
#
loop_
_entity_poly.entity_id
_entity_poly.type
_entity_poly.pdbx_seq_one_letter_code
_entity_poly.pdbx_strand_id
1 'polypeptide(L)'
;MAIQKYKIKNIRFKSNRRIAPSHLHNIVSELCKWAISDYACYKIINDFFNTNRHNTDNRLIISRRIEILKEEQKNIYNNEANNYCFYKVKQLILNLFENSTISDDDYRIVYSDYIEYLTMQWKKYPGRYGKVFYEPLIKYKRNELFANRDFANSKCDVVYKNNREKSLSIYECKFGLVTFFSHLRMDINTVPRNLRNKGIRARRKINYLRECQSIFSSNSDIINLDVKIITLATRSSIRSSSNLLGGIDVITREDLEDRSFYDLLKKD
;
A
#
# COMPACT_ATOMS: atom_id res chain seq x y z
N MET A 1 32.64 -28.51 -3.98
CA MET A 1 31.17 -28.51 -4.24
C MET A 1 30.73 -27.12 -4.67
N ALA A 2 30.28 -26.96 -5.91
CA ALA A 2 29.81 -25.67 -6.41
C ALA A 2 28.43 -25.35 -5.83
N ILE A 3 28.31 -24.24 -5.10
CA ILE A 3 27.03 -23.76 -4.55
C ILE A 3 26.10 -23.48 -5.72
N GLN A 4 25.10 -24.34 -5.92
CA GLN A 4 24.05 -24.16 -6.91
C GLN A 4 23.34 -22.84 -6.57
N LYS A 5 23.48 -21.82 -7.43
CA LYS A 5 22.86 -20.50 -7.22
C LYS A 5 21.33 -20.65 -7.23
N TYR A 6 20.73 -20.73 -6.04
CA TYR A 6 19.29 -20.57 -5.83
C TYR A 6 18.87 -19.20 -6.37
N LYS A 7 18.33 -19.19 -7.58
CA LYS A 7 17.76 -18.00 -8.21
C LYS A 7 16.39 -18.38 -8.71
N ILE A 8 15.43 -17.49 -8.54
CA ILE A 8 14.20 -17.54 -9.31
C ILE A 8 14.59 -17.09 -10.73
N LYS A 9 15.09 -18.04 -11.54
CA LYS A 9 15.84 -17.75 -12.78
C LYS A 9 14.96 -17.13 -13.86
N ASN A 10 13.69 -17.52 -13.88
CA ASN A 10 12.79 -17.20 -14.97
C ASN A 10 11.95 -15.95 -14.72
N ILE A 11 11.83 -15.50 -13.46
CA ILE A 11 11.04 -14.32 -13.09
C ILE A 11 11.94 -13.08 -13.05
N ARG A 12 11.63 -12.11 -13.91
CA ARG A 12 12.33 -10.83 -14.01
C ARG A 12 11.34 -9.69 -13.84
N PHE A 13 11.82 -8.61 -13.26
CA PHE A 13 11.05 -7.39 -13.05
C PHE A 13 11.71 -6.24 -13.78
N LYS A 14 10.92 -5.50 -14.56
CA LYS A 14 11.32 -4.23 -15.16
C LYS A 14 10.48 -3.14 -14.51
N SER A 15 11.08 -2.36 -13.62
CA SER A 15 10.42 -1.18 -13.06
C SER A 15 10.64 -0.01 -14.02
N ASN A 16 9.56 0.65 -14.40
CA ASN A 16 9.64 2.01 -14.92
C ASN A 16 9.43 2.89 -13.69
N ARG A 17 10.47 3.59 -13.22
CA ARG A 17 10.32 4.52 -12.10
C ARG A 17 9.28 5.56 -12.49
N ARG A 18 8.08 5.49 -11.93
CA ARG A 18 7.25 6.67 -11.75
C ARG A 18 7.74 7.31 -10.46
N ILE A 19 8.51 8.37 -10.61
CA ILE A 19 8.81 9.26 -9.49
C ILE A 19 7.59 10.18 -9.48
N ALA A 20 6.76 10.10 -8.42
CA ALA A 20 5.77 11.14 -8.14
C ALA A 20 6.46 12.52 -8.25
N PRO A 21 5.75 13.62 -8.55
CA PRO A 21 6.36 14.94 -8.54
C PRO A 21 7.24 15.11 -7.29
N SER A 22 8.46 15.63 -7.46
CA SER A 22 9.50 15.62 -6.41
C SER A 22 9.00 16.17 -5.08
N HIS A 23 8.13 17.19 -5.12
CA HIS A 23 7.52 17.77 -3.94
C HIS A 23 6.58 16.79 -3.18
N LEU A 24 5.72 16.02 -3.87
CA LEU A 24 4.86 15.01 -3.21
C LEU A 24 5.71 13.88 -2.62
N HIS A 25 6.75 13.45 -3.33
CA HIS A 25 7.67 12.43 -2.84
C HIS A 25 8.36 12.87 -1.53
N ASN A 26 8.78 14.12 -1.44
CA ASN A 26 9.39 14.66 -0.22
C ASN A 26 8.40 14.67 0.95
N ILE A 27 7.13 15.04 0.71
CA ILE A 27 6.08 15.01 1.74
C ILE A 27 5.88 13.58 2.25
N VAL A 28 5.74 12.61 1.34
CA VAL A 28 5.56 11.19 1.68
C VAL A 28 6.75 10.65 2.46
N SER A 29 7.96 10.98 2.03
CA SER A 29 9.20 10.56 2.72
C SER A 29 9.28 11.12 4.14
N GLU A 30 8.95 12.41 4.33
CA GLU A 30 8.93 13.00 5.68
C GLU A 30 7.80 12.42 6.54
N LEU A 31 6.60 12.23 6.00
CA LEU A 31 5.50 11.55 6.72
C LEU A 31 5.94 10.16 7.21
N CYS A 32 6.57 9.37 6.35
CA CYS A 32 7.05 8.03 6.71
C CYS A 32 8.18 8.08 7.75
N LYS A 33 9.10 9.03 7.65
CA LYS A 33 10.17 9.22 8.63
C LYS A 33 9.61 9.49 10.03
N TRP A 34 8.66 10.41 10.16
CA TRP A 34 8.07 10.73 11.46
C TRP A 34 7.16 9.61 11.97
N ALA A 35 6.42 8.95 11.09
CA ALA A 35 5.66 7.74 11.40
C ALA A 35 6.58 6.67 12.02
N ILE A 36 7.71 6.34 11.38
CA ILE A 36 8.62 5.30 11.87
C ILE A 36 9.37 5.74 13.13
N SER A 37 9.52 7.04 13.38
CA SER A 37 10.21 7.56 14.57
C SER A 37 9.41 7.34 15.87
N ASP A 38 8.08 7.43 15.82
CA ASP A 38 7.22 7.39 17.02
C ASP A 38 5.93 6.59 16.76
N TYR A 39 5.62 5.63 17.63
CA TYR A 39 4.53 4.66 17.39
C TYR A 39 3.14 5.33 17.50
N ALA A 40 2.98 6.29 18.40
CA ALA A 40 1.73 7.05 18.47
C ALA A 40 1.54 7.90 17.21
N CYS A 41 2.60 8.55 16.72
CA CYS A 41 2.58 9.29 15.46
C CYS A 41 2.22 8.39 14.27
N TYR A 42 2.76 7.17 14.20
CA TYR A 42 2.39 6.18 13.19
C TYR A 42 0.88 5.91 13.17
N LYS A 43 0.30 5.62 14.35
CA LYS A 43 -1.14 5.36 14.48
C LYS A 43 -1.99 6.59 14.18
N ILE A 44 -1.55 7.78 14.60
CA ILE A 44 -2.24 9.04 14.30
C ILE A 44 -2.31 9.27 12.78
N ILE A 45 -1.21 9.11 12.05
CA ILE A 45 -1.19 9.28 10.59
C ILE A 45 -2.12 8.26 9.92
N ASN A 46 -2.03 6.98 10.32
CA ASN A 46 -2.84 5.91 9.76
C ASN A 46 -4.34 6.12 10.00
N ASP A 47 -4.74 6.53 11.21
CA ASP A 47 -6.14 6.81 11.51
C ASP A 47 -6.63 8.07 10.79
N PHE A 48 -5.83 9.15 10.83
CA PHE A 48 -6.15 10.39 10.13
C PHE A 48 -6.43 10.13 8.65
N PHE A 49 -5.52 9.43 7.98
CA PHE A 49 -5.71 9.04 6.59
C PHE A 49 -6.93 8.13 6.43
N ASN A 50 -7.12 7.09 7.24
CA ASN A 50 -8.32 6.25 7.10
C ASN A 50 -9.64 7.04 7.17
N THR A 51 -9.72 8.10 8.00
CA THR A 51 -10.95 8.89 8.21
C THR A 51 -11.08 10.14 7.33
N ASN A 52 -9.98 10.73 6.86
CA ASN A 52 -9.97 11.99 6.11
C ASN A 52 -9.44 11.77 4.69
N ARG A 53 -10.35 11.49 3.75
CA ARG A 53 -10.00 11.13 2.36
C ARG A 53 -9.95 12.30 1.38
N HIS A 54 -10.30 13.50 1.84
CA HIS A 54 -10.32 14.71 1.05
C HIS A 54 -9.62 15.84 1.80
N ASN A 55 -8.99 16.76 1.08
CA ASN A 55 -8.34 17.93 1.66
C ASN A 55 -9.22 19.20 1.66
N THR A 56 -10.55 19.03 1.71
CA THR A 56 -11.52 20.13 1.61
C THR A 56 -11.86 20.81 2.93
N ASP A 57 -11.47 20.22 4.06
CA ASP A 57 -11.73 20.76 5.39
C ASP A 57 -10.78 21.92 5.72
N ASN A 58 -11.21 22.82 6.60
CA ASN A 58 -10.38 23.95 7.03
C ASN A 58 -9.31 23.56 8.06
N ARG A 59 -8.25 24.39 8.17
CA ARG A 59 -7.12 24.23 9.11
C ARG A 59 -7.56 23.99 10.56
N LEU A 60 -8.56 24.73 11.05
CA LEU A 60 -8.99 24.64 12.45
C LEU A 60 -9.62 23.28 12.76
N ILE A 61 -10.46 22.78 11.85
CA ILE A 61 -11.08 21.45 11.95
C ILE A 61 -10.01 20.37 11.95
N ILE A 62 -9.07 20.42 11.00
CA ILE A 62 -8.01 19.42 10.89
C ILE A 62 -7.05 19.47 12.08
N SER A 63 -6.64 20.66 12.52
CA SER A 63 -5.80 20.84 13.70
C SER A 63 -6.46 20.23 14.94
N ARG A 64 -7.76 20.50 15.14
CA ARG A 64 -8.53 19.91 16.24
C ARG A 64 -8.62 18.39 16.13
N ARG A 65 -8.85 17.85 14.93
CA ARG A 65 -8.91 16.39 14.71
C ARG A 65 -7.58 15.73 15.07
N ILE A 66 -6.45 16.30 14.66
CA ILE A 66 -5.11 15.75 14.97
C ILE A 66 -4.83 15.78 16.48
N GLU A 67 -5.23 16.84 17.20
CA GLU A 67 -5.10 16.90 18.66
C GLU A 67 -6.00 15.86 19.35
N ILE A 68 -7.23 15.67 18.88
CA ILE A 68 -8.12 14.61 19.39
C ILE A 68 -7.46 13.24 19.20
N LEU A 69 -6.89 12.96 18.03
CA LEU A 69 -6.18 11.71 17.77
C LEU A 69 -4.99 11.49 18.73
N LYS A 70 -4.25 12.56 19.05
CA LYS A 70 -3.17 12.50 20.06
C LYS A 70 -3.71 12.13 21.44
N GLU A 71 -4.77 12.80 21.87
CA GLU A 71 -5.41 12.54 23.16
C GLU A 71 -6.01 11.13 23.23
N GLU A 72 -6.58 10.62 22.14
CA GLU A 72 -7.05 9.23 22.04
C GLU A 72 -5.87 8.25 22.20
N GLN A 73 -4.73 8.47 21.54
CA GLN A 73 -3.53 7.64 21.74
C GLN A 73 -3.07 7.63 23.20
N LYS A 74 -3.05 8.78 23.87
CA LYS A 74 -2.66 8.89 25.27
C LYS A 74 -3.68 8.22 26.21
N ASN A 75 -4.94 8.62 26.13
CA ASN A 75 -5.95 8.32 27.15
C ASN A 75 -6.61 6.94 26.96
N ILE A 76 -6.72 6.46 25.71
CA ILE A 76 -7.38 5.18 25.39
C ILE A 76 -6.35 4.07 25.18
N TYR A 77 -5.30 4.37 24.41
CA TYR A 77 -4.31 3.37 24.00
C TYR A 77 -3.04 3.36 24.86
N ASN A 78 -2.96 4.22 25.89
CA ASN A 78 -1.81 4.38 26.78
C ASN A 78 -0.48 4.51 26.01
N ASN A 79 -0.50 5.30 24.94
CA ASN A 79 0.59 5.47 24.00
C ASN A 79 0.82 6.97 23.76
N GLU A 80 1.66 7.58 24.59
CA GLU A 80 1.91 9.01 24.52
C GLU A 80 2.85 9.36 23.36
N ALA A 81 2.41 10.27 22.49
CA ALA A 81 3.22 10.73 21.38
C ALA A 81 4.35 11.64 21.85
N ASN A 82 5.57 11.38 21.36
CA ASN A 82 6.67 12.31 21.54
C ASN A 82 6.29 13.70 20.99
N ASN A 83 6.37 14.74 21.84
CA ASN A 83 5.90 16.09 21.49
C ASN A 83 6.56 16.67 20.23
N TYR A 84 7.86 16.42 20.02
CA TYR A 84 8.57 16.90 18.84
C TYR A 84 8.14 16.16 17.56
N CYS A 85 8.07 14.82 17.62
CA CYS A 85 7.58 14.02 16.49
C CYS A 85 6.15 14.40 16.13
N PHE A 86 5.27 14.53 17.12
CA PHE A 86 3.90 14.95 16.93
C PHE A 86 3.80 16.34 16.30
N TYR A 87 4.58 17.31 16.78
CA TYR A 87 4.63 18.64 16.18
C TYR A 87 5.00 18.58 14.69
N LYS A 88 5.99 17.76 14.32
CA LYS A 88 6.39 17.57 12.92
C LYS A 88 5.29 16.93 12.08
N VAL A 89 4.65 15.87 12.57
CA VAL A 89 3.51 15.22 11.91
C VAL A 89 2.37 16.20 11.72
N LYS A 90 2.00 16.95 12.77
CA LYS A 90 0.92 17.93 12.71
C LYS A 90 1.18 18.99 11.64
N GLN A 91 2.40 19.55 11.57
CA GLN A 91 2.74 20.53 10.53
C GLN A 91 2.66 19.94 9.12
N LEU A 92 3.14 18.71 8.93
CA LEU A 92 3.06 18.03 7.62
C LEU A 92 1.63 17.80 7.19
N ILE A 93 0.77 17.31 8.08
CA ILE A 93 -0.65 17.09 7.77
C ILE A 93 -1.34 18.42 7.49
N LEU A 94 -1.16 19.45 8.32
CA LEU A 94 -1.79 20.76 8.12
C LEU A 94 -1.39 21.40 6.79
N ASN A 95 -0.13 21.25 6.37
CA ASN A 95 0.34 21.74 5.08
C ASN A 95 -0.40 21.10 3.88
N LEU A 96 -0.94 19.89 4.02
CA LEU A 96 -1.75 19.24 2.98
C LEU A 96 -3.11 19.93 2.73
N PHE A 97 -3.58 20.71 3.68
CA PHE A 97 -4.87 21.41 3.63
C PHE A 97 -4.70 22.92 3.38
N GLU A 98 -3.57 23.49 3.79
CA GLU A 98 -3.31 24.93 3.68
C GLU A 98 -2.61 25.33 2.40
N ASN A 99 -1.86 24.40 1.82
CA ASN A 99 -1.12 24.69 0.61
C ASN A 99 -2.06 24.66 -0.59
N SER A 100 -2.38 25.84 -1.13
CA SER A 100 -3.24 26.00 -2.31
C SER A 100 -2.71 25.32 -3.58
N THR A 101 -1.44 24.89 -3.60
CA THR A 101 -0.85 24.12 -4.70
C THR A 101 -1.15 22.61 -4.60
N ILE A 102 -1.70 22.13 -3.48
CA ILE A 102 -2.06 20.72 -3.28
C ILE A 102 -3.55 20.56 -3.57
N SER A 103 -3.87 20.00 -4.74
CA SER A 103 -5.25 19.65 -5.09
C SER A 103 -5.74 18.43 -4.29
N ASP A 104 -7.06 18.17 -4.30
CA ASP A 104 -7.63 16.94 -3.70
C ASP A 104 -7.08 15.67 -4.35
N ASP A 105 -6.71 15.72 -5.64
CA ASP A 105 -6.06 14.60 -6.32
C ASP A 105 -4.61 14.43 -5.86
N ASP A 106 -3.84 15.51 -5.66
CA ASP A 106 -2.49 15.43 -5.09
C ASP A 106 -2.51 14.88 -3.65
N TYR A 107 -3.49 15.30 -2.85
CA TYR A 107 -3.71 14.75 -1.50
C TYR A 107 -3.92 13.23 -1.52
N ARG A 108 -4.78 12.74 -2.43
CA ARG A 108 -5.01 11.30 -2.61
C ARG A 108 -3.76 10.56 -3.10
N ILE A 109 -2.89 11.21 -3.88
CA ILE A 109 -1.60 10.65 -4.29
C ILE A 109 -0.67 10.53 -3.09
N VAL A 110 -0.46 11.61 -2.31
CA VAL A 110 0.38 11.57 -1.09
C VAL A 110 -0.04 10.44 -0.16
N TYR A 111 -1.35 10.29 0.00
CA TYR A 111 -1.92 9.21 0.78
C TYR A 111 -1.58 7.83 0.20
N SER A 112 -1.87 7.59 -1.08
CA SER A 112 -1.63 6.29 -1.72
C SER A 112 -0.15 5.92 -1.61
N ASP A 113 0.70 6.87 -1.95
CA ASP A 113 2.15 6.75 -1.90
C ASP A 113 2.66 6.50 -0.47
N TYR A 114 2.00 7.01 0.57
CA TYR A 114 2.34 6.72 1.97
C TYR A 114 2.18 5.23 2.30
N ILE A 115 1.06 4.59 1.93
CA ILE A 115 0.87 3.14 2.15
C ILE A 115 1.88 2.33 1.35
N GLU A 116 2.12 2.72 0.11
CA GLU A 116 3.08 2.06 -0.78
C GLU A 116 4.50 2.17 -0.22
N TYR A 117 4.88 3.36 0.28
CA TYR A 117 6.18 3.58 0.90
C TYR A 117 6.34 2.78 2.20
N LEU A 118 5.33 2.72 3.08
CA LEU A 118 5.34 1.86 4.27
C LEU A 118 5.53 0.38 3.89
N THR A 119 4.81 -0.09 2.87
CA THR A 119 4.93 -1.45 2.34
C THR A 119 6.34 -1.71 1.82
N MET A 120 6.93 -0.72 1.14
CA MET A 120 8.32 -0.79 0.71
C MET A 120 9.28 -0.84 1.90
N GLN A 121 9.13 0.01 2.93
CA GLN A 121 9.98 0.00 4.12
C GLN A 121 9.93 -1.35 4.84
N TRP A 122 8.72 -1.91 4.99
CA TRP A 122 8.53 -3.24 5.57
C TRP A 122 9.32 -4.33 4.83
N LYS A 123 9.53 -4.18 3.53
CA LYS A 123 10.36 -5.09 2.71
C LYS A 123 11.75 -4.54 2.35
N LYS A 124 12.13 -3.34 2.83
CA LYS A 124 13.32 -2.56 2.42
C LYS A 124 14.64 -3.12 2.95
N TYR A 125 14.57 -4.08 3.86
CA TYR A 125 15.73 -4.89 4.23
C TYR A 125 15.71 -6.24 3.52
N PRO A 126 15.65 -6.31 2.17
CA PRO A 126 16.21 -7.49 1.56
C PRO A 126 17.67 -7.50 1.96
N GLY A 127 18.11 -8.50 2.70
CA GLY A 127 19.53 -8.83 2.72
C GLY A 127 20.05 -8.99 1.28
N ARG A 128 21.34 -9.24 1.09
CA ARG A 128 22.02 -9.33 -0.24
C ARG A 128 21.33 -10.15 -1.35
N TYR A 129 20.30 -10.93 -1.03
CA TYR A 129 19.56 -11.80 -1.93
C TYR A 129 18.17 -11.30 -2.33
N GLY A 130 17.65 -10.26 -1.67
CA GLY A 130 16.32 -9.75 -1.94
C GLY A 130 16.33 -8.43 -2.71
N LYS A 131 15.17 -8.06 -3.26
CA LYS A 131 14.96 -6.77 -3.92
C LYS A 131 13.49 -6.39 -3.92
N VAL A 132 13.22 -5.11 -3.68
CA VAL A 132 11.90 -4.48 -3.82
C VAL A 132 11.81 -3.80 -5.18
N PHE A 133 10.64 -3.88 -5.80
CA PHE A 133 10.32 -3.26 -7.09
C PHE A 133 8.99 -2.53 -6.99
N TYR A 134 8.95 -1.33 -7.58
CA TYR A 134 7.77 -0.48 -7.65
C TYR A 134 7.12 -0.57 -9.03
N GLU A 135 5.80 -0.80 -9.05
CA GLU A 135 4.98 -1.01 -10.25
C GLU A 135 5.71 -1.79 -11.37
N PRO A 136 6.35 -2.94 -11.07
CA PRO A 136 7.16 -3.61 -12.08
C PRO A 136 6.29 -4.27 -13.13
N LEU A 137 6.77 -4.23 -14.36
CA LEU A 137 6.37 -5.23 -15.35
C LEU A 137 6.98 -6.58 -14.95
N ILE A 138 6.12 -7.59 -14.78
CA ILE A 138 6.53 -8.96 -14.47
C ILE A 138 6.77 -9.72 -15.78
N LYS A 139 7.93 -10.37 -15.89
CA LYS A 139 8.28 -11.22 -17.02
C LYS A 139 8.61 -12.64 -16.55
N TYR A 140 8.13 -13.64 -17.29
CA TYR A 140 8.50 -15.04 -17.11
C TYR A 140 9.16 -15.58 -18.39
N LYS A 141 10.35 -16.18 -18.26
CA LYS A 141 11.16 -16.68 -19.40
C LYS A 141 11.30 -15.65 -20.54
N ARG A 142 11.50 -14.37 -20.18
CA ARG A 142 11.64 -13.19 -21.07
C ARG A 142 10.35 -12.68 -21.71
N ASN A 143 9.24 -13.40 -21.58
CA ASN A 143 7.94 -12.94 -22.05
C ASN A 143 7.24 -12.13 -20.97
N GLU A 144 6.47 -11.12 -21.39
CA GLU A 144 5.57 -10.42 -20.50
C GLU A 144 4.53 -11.38 -19.94
N LEU A 145 4.39 -11.38 -18.61
CA LEU A 145 3.42 -12.23 -17.95
C LEU A 145 2.01 -11.73 -18.31
N PHE A 146 1.12 -12.66 -18.66
CA PHE A 146 -0.27 -12.38 -19.05
C PHE A 146 -0.44 -11.58 -20.34
N ALA A 147 0.57 -11.51 -21.21
CA ALA A 147 0.39 -11.01 -22.57
C ALA A 147 -0.85 -11.69 -23.20
N ASN A 148 -1.76 -10.89 -23.76
CA ASN A 148 -3.05 -11.31 -24.35
C ASN A 148 -4.20 -11.60 -23.36
N ARG A 149 -4.04 -11.37 -22.05
CA ARG A 149 -5.17 -11.35 -21.11
C ARG A 149 -5.81 -9.96 -21.08
N ASP A 150 -7.10 -9.89 -20.75
CA ASP A 150 -7.83 -8.62 -20.62
C ASP A 150 -7.30 -7.73 -19.49
N PHE A 151 -6.58 -8.33 -18.52
CA PHE A 151 -5.88 -7.66 -17.43
C PHE A 151 -4.36 -7.49 -17.66
N ALA A 152 -3.83 -7.74 -18.86
CA ALA A 152 -2.38 -7.69 -19.15
C ALA A 152 -1.72 -6.36 -18.74
N ASN A 153 -2.44 -5.25 -18.88
CA ASN A 153 -1.95 -3.91 -18.53
C ASN A 153 -2.00 -3.60 -17.02
N SER A 154 -2.46 -4.54 -16.19
CA SER A 154 -2.44 -4.38 -14.73
C SER A 154 -1.03 -4.63 -14.20
N LYS A 155 -0.69 -3.94 -13.11
CA LYS A 155 0.56 -4.12 -12.37
C LYS A 155 0.24 -4.24 -10.89
N CYS A 156 1.21 -4.59 -10.06
CA CYS A 156 1.08 -4.45 -8.60
C CYS A 156 2.00 -3.34 -8.11
N ASP A 157 1.58 -2.65 -7.06
CA ASP A 157 2.25 -1.46 -6.57
C ASP A 157 3.64 -1.82 -6.00
N VAL A 158 3.73 -2.87 -5.19
CA VAL A 158 4.99 -3.33 -4.59
C VAL A 158 5.21 -4.82 -4.82
N VAL A 159 6.39 -5.19 -5.34
CA VAL A 159 6.82 -6.58 -5.47
C VAL A 159 8.16 -6.78 -4.77
N TYR A 160 8.23 -7.77 -3.88
CA TYR A 160 9.46 -8.19 -3.22
C TYR A 160 9.87 -9.57 -3.71
N LYS A 161 11.17 -9.76 -3.93
CA LYS A 161 11.73 -11.04 -4.37
C LYS A 161 12.98 -11.36 -3.56
N ASN A 162 13.06 -12.54 -2.94
CA ASN A 162 14.28 -13.08 -2.33
C ASN A 162 14.74 -14.34 -3.06
N ASN A 163 15.95 -14.30 -3.64
CA ASN A 163 16.48 -15.43 -4.40
C ASN A 163 16.94 -16.61 -3.52
N ARG A 164 17.44 -16.34 -2.30
CA ARG A 164 17.96 -17.38 -1.41
C ARG A 164 16.83 -18.23 -0.84
N GLU A 165 15.79 -17.57 -0.34
CA GLU A 165 14.61 -18.22 0.24
C GLU A 165 13.59 -18.63 -0.83
N LYS A 166 13.83 -18.27 -2.10
CA LYS A 166 12.86 -18.41 -3.20
C LYS A 166 11.49 -17.81 -2.83
N SER A 167 11.52 -16.65 -2.16
CA SER A 167 10.32 -15.94 -1.74
C SER A 167 9.92 -14.92 -2.79
N LEU A 168 8.63 -14.86 -3.10
CA LEU A 168 8.02 -13.83 -3.94
C LEU A 168 6.82 -13.25 -3.20
N SER A 169 6.81 -11.93 -3.03
CA SER A 169 5.67 -11.22 -2.47
C SER A 169 5.15 -10.20 -3.47
N ILE A 170 3.84 -10.16 -3.66
CA ILE A 170 3.15 -9.28 -4.61
C ILE A 170 2.06 -8.56 -3.84
N TYR A 171 2.20 -7.25 -3.71
CA TYR A 171 1.30 -6.42 -2.92
C TYR A 171 0.64 -5.34 -3.76
N GLU A 172 -0.67 -5.23 -3.57
CA GLU A 172 -1.48 -4.15 -4.11
C GLU A 172 -1.95 -3.25 -2.96
N CYS A 173 -1.55 -2.00 -2.96
CA CYS A 173 -1.96 -1.02 -1.97
C CYS A 173 -3.31 -0.40 -2.38
N LYS A 174 -4.27 -0.37 -1.45
CA LYS A 174 -5.62 0.14 -1.69
C LYS A 174 -6.01 1.09 -0.57
N PHE A 175 -5.82 2.38 -0.81
CA PHE A 175 -6.25 3.42 0.13
C PHE A 175 -7.78 3.45 0.32
N GLY A 176 -8.54 3.36 -0.78
CA GLY A 176 -9.99 3.40 -0.78
C GLY A 176 -10.62 2.02 -0.98
N LEU A 177 -10.31 1.05 -0.12
CA LEU A 177 -10.79 -0.34 -0.32
C LEU A 177 -12.33 -0.44 -0.34
N VAL A 178 -13.04 0.38 0.44
CA VAL A 178 -14.51 0.48 0.39
C VAL A 178 -14.99 0.95 -0.98
N THR A 179 -14.36 1.98 -1.55
CA THR A 179 -14.67 2.47 -2.90
C THR A 179 -14.34 1.43 -3.96
N PHE A 180 -13.25 0.68 -3.77
CA PHE A 180 -12.89 -0.44 -4.63
C PHE A 180 -13.94 -1.56 -4.59
N PHE A 181 -14.49 -1.90 -3.43
CA PHE A 181 -15.62 -2.83 -3.33
C PHE A 181 -16.88 -2.33 -4.02
N SER A 182 -17.19 -1.04 -3.91
CA SER A 182 -18.29 -0.45 -4.68
C SER A 182 -18.10 -0.71 -6.18
N HIS A 183 -16.88 -0.46 -6.71
CA HIS A 183 -16.58 -0.76 -8.11
C HIS A 183 -16.69 -2.25 -8.48
N LEU A 184 -16.32 -3.16 -7.56
CA LEU A 184 -16.44 -4.61 -7.80
C LEU A 184 -17.89 -5.08 -7.87
N ARG A 185 -18.78 -4.51 -7.04
CA ARG A 185 -20.22 -4.86 -6.98
C ARG A 185 -21.02 -4.34 -8.17
N MET A 186 -20.60 -3.24 -8.76
CA MET A 186 -21.34 -2.60 -9.86
C MET A 186 -21.63 -3.58 -10.99
N ASP A 187 -22.87 -3.57 -11.47
CA ASP A 187 -23.19 -4.13 -12.78
C ASP A 187 -22.69 -3.15 -13.86
N ILE A 188 -21.63 -3.58 -14.55
CA ILE A 188 -20.95 -2.76 -15.56
C ILE A 188 -21.80 -2.51 -16.81
N ASN A 189 -22.92 -3.22 -16.98
CA ASN A 189 -23.81 -3.07 -18.14
C ASN A 189 -24.85 -1.97 -17.94
N THR A 190 -25.11 -1.54 -16.71
CA THR A 190 -26.21 -0.61 -16.37
C THR A 190 -25.71 0.76 -15.91
N VAL A 191 -24.41 0.93 -15.70
CA VAL A 191 -23.82 2.18 -15.18
C VAL A 191 -23.22 3.07 -16.29
N PRO A 192 -23.13 4.41 -16.07
CA PRO A 192 -22.45 5.33 -16.97
C PRO A 192 -21.02 4.90 -17.31
N ARG A 193 -20.54 5.27 -18.52
CA ARG A 193 -19.23 4.88 -19.06
C ARG A 193 -18.06 5.08 -18.08
N ASN A 194 -18.05 6.19 -17.34
CA ASN A 194 -16.98 6.49 -16.38
C ASN A 194 -16.96 5.50 -15.21
N LEU A 195 -18.12 5.17 -14.65
CA LEU A 195 -18.25 4.17 -13.59
C LEU A 195 -18.00 2.78 -14.14
N ARG A 196 -18.52 2.44 -15.32
CA ARG A 196 -18.23 1.19 -16.03
C ARG A 196 -16.73 0.92 -16.13
N ASN A 197 -15.95 1.92 -16.53
CA ASN A 197 -14.49 1.82 -16.61
C ASN A 197 -13.81 1.60 -15.25
N LYS A 198 -14.35 2.13 -14.15
CA LYS A 198 -13.84 1.86 -12.80
C LYS A 198 -14.15 0.43 -12.36
N GLY A 199 -15.35 -0.08 -12.65
CA GLY A 199 -15.74 -1.47 -12.38
C GLY A 199 -14.90 -2.48 -13.16
N ILE A 200 -14.70 -2.25 -14.47
CA ILE A 200 -13.84 -3.09 -15.31
C ILE A 200 -12.40 -3.11 -14.77
N ARG A 201 -11.84 -1.95 -14.41
CA ARG A 201 -10.48 -1.87 -13.83
C ARG A 201 -10.37 -2.62 -12.51
N ALA A 202 -11.36 -2.51 -11.63
CA ALA A 202 -11.37 -3.22 -10.36
C ALA A 202 -11.40 -4.76 -10.55
N ARG A 203 -12.27 -5.26 -11.44
CA ARG A 203 -12.35 -6.69 -11.78
C ARG A 203 -11.04 -7.20 -12.39
N ARG A 204 -10.47 -6.45 -13.34
CA ARG A 204 -9.17 -6.79 -13.95
C ARG A 204 -8.04 -6.87 -12.91
N LYS A 205 -8.03 -5.97 -11.93
CA LYS A 205 -7.04 -6.00 -10.85
C LYS A 205 -7.15 -7.26 -10.00
N ILE A 206 -8.36 -7.65 -9.58
CA ILE A 206 -8.57 -8.90 -8.85
C ILE A 206 -8.17 -10.12 -9.68
N ASN A 207 -8.56 -10.16 -10.95
CA ASN A 207 -8.16 -11.26 -11.85
C ASN A 207 -6.64 -11.36 -12.00
N TYR A 208 -5.94 -10.21 -12.11
CA TYR A 208 -4.48 -10.17 -12.17
C TYR A 208 -3.84 -10.75 -10.91
N LEU A 209 -4.32 -10.37 -9.72
CA LEU A 209 -3.79 -10.87 -8.44
C LEU A 209 -4.05 -12.38 -8.27
N ARG A 210 -5.25 -12.84 -8.63
CA ARG A 210 -5.61 -14.27 -8.57
C ARG A 210 -4.78 -15.11 -9.54
N GLU A 211 -4.54 -14.60 -10.74
CA GLU A 211 -3.71 -15.29 -11.73
C GLU A 211 -2.23 -15.29 -11.28
N CYS A 212 -1.73 -14.20 -10.68
CA CYS A 212 -0.43 -14.20 -10.01
C CYS A 212 -0.35 -15.29 -8.93
N GLN A 213 -1.34 -15.37 -8.05
CA GLN A 213 -1.39 -16.38 -7.00
C GLN A 213 -1.38 -17.81 -7.58
N SER A 214 -2.25 -18.08 -8.55
CA SER A 214 -2.36 -19.39 -9.21
C SER A 214 -1.06 -19.82 -9.89
N ILE A 215 -0.49 -18.97 -10.75
CA ILE A 215 0.71 -19.32 -11.53
C ILE A 215 1.93 -19.50 -10.63
N PHE A 216 2.09 -18.63 -9.64
CA PHE A 216 3.28 -18.67 -8.79
C PHE A 216 3.21 -19.71 -7.68
N SER A 217 2.02 -20.10 -7.22
CA SER A 217 1.88 -21.18 -6.23
C SER A 217 2.28 -22.53 -6.82
N SER A 218 2.07 -22.72 -8.13
CA SER A 218 2.44 -23.95 -8.84
C SER A 218 3.87 -23.92 -9.40
N ASN A 219 4.66 -22.88 -9.10
CA ASN A 219 5.95 -22.66 -9.74
C ASN A 219 7.12 -23.20 -8.89
N SER A 220 7.85 -24.18 -9.42
CA SER A 220 9.03 -24.77 -8.76
C SER A 220 10.18 -23.79 -8.41
N ASP A 221 10.23 -22.60 -9.04
CA ASP A 221 11.21 -21.56 -8.73
C ASP A 221 10.84 -20.77 -7.45
N ILE A 222 9.61 -20.92 -6.92
CA ILE A 222 9.09 -20.20 -5.75
C ILE A 222 8.72 -21.20 -4.66
N ILE A 223 9.18 -20.95 -3.43
CA ILE A 223 8.81 -21.74 -2.25
C ILE A 223 7.79 -20.96 -1.41
N ASN A 224 8.07 -19.67 -1.17
CA ASN A 224 7.21 -18.83 -0.35
C ASN A 224 6.55 -17.78 -1.23
N LEU A 225 5.24 -17.91 -1.43
CA LEU A 225 4.44 -16.93 -2.15
C LEU A 225 3.57 -16.15 -1.18
N ASP A 226 3.52 -14.83 -1.34
CA ASP A 226 2.64 -13.96 -0.57
C ASP A 226 1.97 -12.94 -1.51
N VAL A 227 0.68 -13.14 -1.82
CA VAL A 227 -0.10 -12.23 -2.68
C VAL A 227 -1.19 -11.59 -1.84
N LYS A 228 -1.11 -10.27 -1.60
CA LYS A 228 -2.05 -9.59 -0.70
C LYS A 228 -2.44 -8.20 -1.18
N ILE A 229 -3.58 -7.74 -0.68
CA ILE A 229 -3.97 -6.32 -0.70
C ILE A 229 -3.58 -5.68 0.63
N ILE A 230 -3.00 -4.49 0.60
CA ILE A 230 -2.61 -3.72 1.79
C ILE A 230 -3.47 -2.47 1.88
N THR A 231 -4.02 -2.18 3.05
CA THR A 231 -4.97 -1.07 3.22
C THR A 231 -4.96 -0.49 4.63
N LEU A 232 -5.35 0.78 4.74
CA LEU A 232 -5.69 1.41 6.01
C LEU A 232 -7.17 1.22 6.40
N ALA A 233 -7.96 0.49 5.61
CA ALA A 233 -9.30 0.08 6.02
C ALA A 233 -9.22 -0.89 7.21
N THR A 234 -10.13 -0.73 8.17
CA THR A 234 -10.25 -1.64 9.32
C THR A 234 -10.86 -2.96 8.92
N ARG A 235 -10.53 -4.04 9.64
CA ARG A 235 -11.11 -5.37 9.43
C ARG A 235 -12.64 -5.35 9.53
N SER A 236 -13.18 -4.57 10.47
CA SER A 236 -14.63 -4.38 10.63
C SER A 236 -15.28 -3.75 9.40
N SER A 237 -14.63 -2.76 8.77
CA SER A 237 -15.17 -2.05 7.61
C SER A 237 -15.24 -2.89 6.34
N ILE A 238 -14.46 -3.97 6.24
CA ILE A 238 -14.34 -4.78 5.02
C ILE A 238 -14.97 -6.16 5.11
N ARG A 239 -15.31 -6.62 6.32
CA ARG A 239 -15.76 -8.00 6.59
C ARG A 239 -16.86 -8.48 5.64
N SER A 240 -17.90 -7.67 5.45
CA SER A 240 -19.07 -7.99 4.60
C SER A 240 -18.78 -8.00 3.10
N SER A 241 -17.60 -7.57 2.67
CA SER A 241 -17.22 -7.39 1.27
C SER A 241 -16.00 -8.23 0.86
N SER A 242 -15.40 -8.94 1.81
CA SER A 242 -14.16 -9.71 1.64
C SER A 242 -14.25 -10.78 0.54
N ASN A 243 -15.42 -11.40 0.38
CA ASN A 243 -15.70 -12.38 -0.67
C ASN A 243 -15.47 -11.82 -2.10
N LEU A 244 -15.63 -10.50 -2.31
CA LEU A 244 -15.41 -9.85 -3.60
C LEU A 244 -13.94 -9.88 -4.04
N LEU A 245 -13.01 -10.15 -3.13
CA LEU A 245 -11.58 -10.25 -3.43
C LEU A 245 -11.19 -11.60 -4.02
N GLY A 246 -12.13 -12.55 -4.10
CA GLY A 246 -11.89 -13.84 -4.78
C GLY A 246 -10.77 -14.67 -4.16
N GLY A 247 -10.64 -14.62 -2.82
CA GLY A 247 -9.64 -15.38 -2.06
C GLY A 247 -8.30 -14.68 -1.88
N ILE A 248 -8.14 -13.43 -2.33
CA ILE A 248 -6.94 -12.63 -2.03
C ILE A 248 -7.00 -12.11 -0.60
N ASP A 249 -5.96 -12.41 0.17
CA ASP A 249 -5.80 -11.96 1.55
C ASP A 249 -5.58 -10.45 1.65
N VAL A 250 -5.95 -9.87 2.81
CA VAL A 250 -5.83 -8.44 3.09
C VAL A 250 -5.04 -8.23 4.37
N ILE A 251 -4.04 -7.35 4.32
CA ILE A 251 -3.41 -6.75 5.50
C ILE A 251 -4.18 -5.47 5.81
N THR A 252 -4.90 -5.45 6.93
CA THR A 252 -5.73 -4.32 7.34
C THR A 252 -4.95 -3.32 8.18
N ARG A 253 -5.59 -2.20 8.54
CA ARG A 253 -4.97 -1.21 9.43
C ARG A 253 -4.52 -1.80 10.74
N GLU A 254 -5.33 -2.67 11.35
CA GLU A 254 -4.98 -3.33 12.61
C GLU A 254 -3.71 -4.19 12.47
N ASP A 255 -3.50 -4.82 11.31
CA ASP A 255 -2.29 -5.61 11.04
C ASP A 255 -1.06 -4.71 10.82
N LEU A 256 -1.24 -3.57 10.15
CA LEU A 256 -0.18 -2.58 9.95
C LEU A 256 0.22 -1.90 11.28
N GLU A 257 -0.77 -1.58 12.11
CA GLU A 257 -0.57 -0.95 13.42
C GLU A 257 -0.12 -1.94 14.50
N ASP A 258 -0.07 -3.25 14.23
CA ASP A 258 0.47 -4.21 15.16
C ASP A 258 1.92 -3.87 15.52
N ARG A 259 2.27 -4.02 16.80
CA ARG A 259 3.59 -3.62 17.27
C ARG A 259 4.71 -4.39 16.59
N SER A 260 4.50 -5.68 16.31
CA SER A 260 5.47 -6.50 15.60
C SER A 260 5.70 -6.04 14.17
N PHE A 261 4.65 -5.56 13.48
CA PHE A 261 4.79 -4.98 12.15
C PHE A 261 5.57 -3.67 12.23
N TYR A 262 5.19 -2.78 13.14
CA TYR A 262 5.85 -1.49 13.33
C TYR A 262 7.36 -1.64 13.64
N ASP A 263 7.72 -2.58 14.51
CA ASP A 263 9.12 -2.82 14.88
C ASP A 263 9.95 -3.34 13.68
N LEU A 264 9.31 -3.96 12.67
CA LEU A 264 10.00 -4.32 11.41
C LEU A 264 10.31 -3.09 10.53
N LEU A 265 9.57 -2.00 10.67
CA LEU A 265 9.83 -0.74 9.94
C LEU A 265 11.06 -0.01 10.49
N LYS A 266 11.40 -0.25 11.76
CA LYS A 266 12.49 0.42 12.50
C LYS A 266 13.86 -0.23 12.37
N LYS A 267 13.94 -1.48 11.91
CA LYS A 267 15.23 -2.17 11.78
C LYS A 267 16.11 -1.34 10.84
N ASP A 268 17.37 -1.11 11.19
CA ASP A 268 18.39 -0.47 10.35
C ASP A 268 19.21 -1.52 9.58
#